data_AF-A0A956TGZ2-F1
#
_entry.id   AF-A0A956TGZ2-F1
#
_cell.length_a   1.000
_cell.length_b   1.000
_cell.length_c   1.000
_cell.angle_alpha   90.00
_cell.angle_beta   90.00
_cell.angle_gamma   90.00
#
_symmetry.space_group_name_H-M   'P 1'
#
loop_
_entity.id
_entity.type
_entity.pdbx_description
1 polymer ?
#
loop_
_entity_poly.entity_id
_entity_poly.type
_entity_poly.pdbx_seq_one_letter_code
_entity_poly.pdbx_strand_id
1 'polypeptide(L)'
;MKRMVARAARQIESAFGIYEHQFHRITVRAQERFEQRDWTGAQQDGLERLDVYSSVCDRLVESLQELMGDHLTSKNSWRQIKDAYRLQLEGRANRELAETFYNSATRRIFSTVGVDPRIEFVRGKGPLPKDFSSVTRRYPQSETLERRMRRIVADASLSLNWRGRTQQADLLAERIRARLGNTPVDIEMLAMTFYRNKGAYLIGRLQGAGVTLPVVLALINPDGEMVVDAIILEEDELSKLLSFARSYFRVATTNVGPVVGFLKSLLPKKPVAELYISLGYDKQGKTELFRDFVRHLSRSDDRFVVARGERGMVMAVFTLPSYDVVFKMIKDRFAYPKRTTRREVMQKYRLVFKHDRVGRLVDAQEFEHLTFSRDRFEPALLEELLATAAQTIEVKGDLVTLHHAYTERRLTPLDIYLRENPTPIAREAVLDYGNCVRELALAGIFPGDMFLKNFGVTRH
;
A
#
# COMPACT_ATOMS: atom_id res chain seq x y z
N MET A 1 -7.74 34.04 -19.63
CA MET A 1 -8.30 32.81 -19.01
C MET A 1 -7.88 31.50 -19.73
N LYS A 2 -8.30 31.21 -20.98
CA LYS A 2 -7.99 29.92 -21.66
C LYS A 2 -6.48 29.56 -21.72
N ARG A 3 -5.61 30.53 -22.02
CA ARG A 3 -4.14 30.31 -22.03
C ARG A 3 -3.58 29.97 -20.65
N MET A 4 -4.11 30.58 -19.59
CA MET A 4 -3.72 30.33 -18.20
C MET A 4 -4.14 28.92 -17.76
N VAL A 5 -5.39 28.53 -18.04
CA VAL A 5 -5.90 27.17 -17.78
C VAL A 5 -5.02 26.10 -18.43
N ALA A 6 -4.71 26.25 -19.72
CA ALA A 6 -3.87 25.30 -20.44
C ALA A 6 -2.44 25.25 -19.87
N ARG A 7 -1.90 26.38 -19.39
CA ARG A 7 -0.57 26.46 -18.77
C ARG A 7 -0.56 25.82 -17.39
N ALA A 8 -1.60 26.01 -16.57
CA ALA A 8 -1.76 25.34 -15.28
C ALA A 8 -1.86 23.81 -15.45
N ALA A 9 -2.66 23.33 -16.41
CA ALA A 9 -2.74 21.90 -16.71
C ALA A 9 -1.37 21.31 -17.09
N ARG A 10 -0.60 22.01 -17.94
CA ARG A 10 0.77 21.60 -18.28
C ARG A 10 1.73 21.65 -17.11
N GLN A 11 1.61 22.61 -16.20
CA GLN A 11 2.43 22.66 -14.98
C GLN A 11 2.14 21.47 -14.06
N ILE A 12 0.88 21.07 -13.92
CA ILE A 12 0.51 19.87 -13.14
C ILE A 12 1.08 18.61 -13.80
N GLU A 13 1.00 18.49 -15.13
CA GLU A 13 1.59 17.37 -15.87
C GLU A 13 3.11 17.31 -15.71
N SER A 14 3.78 18.45 -15.89
CA SER A 14 5.23 18.57 -15.75
C SER A 14 5.69 18.24 -14.34
N ALA A 15 4.99 18.72 -13.31
CA ALA A 15 5.25 18.37 -11.91
C ALA A 15 5.04 16.88 -11.64
N PHE A 16 4.00 16.27 -12.20
CA PHE A 16 3.82 14.82 -12.10
C PHE A 16 4.98 14.06 -12.76
N GLY A 17 5.45 14.49 -13.94
CA GLY A 17 6.63 13.93 -14.59
C GLY A 17 7.91 14.07 -13.77
N ILE A 18 8.11 15.19 -13.07
CA ILE A 18 9.22 15.38 -12.13
C ILE A 18 9.12 14.38 -10.97
N TYR A 19 7.93 14.18 -10.40
CA TYR A 19 7.70 13.16 -9.38
C TYR A 19 8.03 11.75 -9.90
N GLU A 20 7.50 11.35 -11.06
CA GLU A 20 7.77 10.03 -11.64
C GLU A 20 9.26 9.80 -11.87
N HIS A 21 9.96 10.79 -12.42
CA HIS A 21 11.40 10.72 -12.64
C HIS A 21 12.20 10.60 -11.34
N GLN A 22 11.90 11.44 -10.33
CA GLN A 22 12.60 11.38 -9.03
C GLN A 22 12.33 10.07 -8.30
N PHE A 23 11.08 9.61 -8.29
CA PHE A 23 10.66 8.35 -7.70
C PHE A 23 11.35 7.16 -8.38
N HIS A 24 11.40 7.14 -9.71
CA HIS A 24 12.09 6.11 -10.48
C HIS A 24 13.59 6.11 -10.22
N ARG A 25 14.24 7.29 -10.25
CA ARG A 25 15.68 7.46 -9.99
C ARG A 25 16.11 6.91 -8.62
N ILE A 26 15.29 7.08 -7.58
CA ILE A 26 15.58 6.49 -6.26
C ILE A 26 15.33 4.98 -6.29
N THR A 27 14.27 4.55 -6.97
CA THR A 27 13.88 3.13 -7.05
C THR A 27 14.93 2.27 -7.75
N VAL A 28 15.58 2.77 -8.81
CA VAL A 28 16.61 2.01 -9.55
C VAL A 28 17.87 1.75 -8.72
N ARG A 29 18.18 2.60 -7.73
CA ARG A 29 19.32 2.39 -6.81
C ARG A 29 19.18 1.10 -6.01
N ALA A 30 17.97 0.56 -5.86
CA ALA A 30 17.71 -0.60 -5.01
C ALA A 30 18.54 -1.83 -5.40
N GLN A 31 18.83 -2.00 -6.69
CA GLN A 31 19.72 -3.05 -7.17
C GLN A 31 21.14 -2.85 -6.65
N GLU A 32 21.73 -1.68 -6.88
CA GLU A 32 23.09 -1.37 -6.42
C GLU A 32 23.20 -1.49 -4.89
N ARG A 33 22.23 -0.97 -4.14
CA ARG A 33 22.20 -1.11 -2.67
C ARG A 33 22.20 -2.57 -2.23
N PHE A 34 21.43 -3.41 -2.92
CA PHE A 34 21.37 -4.84 -2.63
C PHE A 34 22.68 -5.56 -2.99
N GLU A 35 23.26 -5.25 -4.14
CA GLU A 35 24.51 -5.85 -4.62
C GLU A 35 25.71 -5.48 -3.73
N GLN A 36 25.79 -4.22 -3.29
CA GLN A 36 26.83 -3.70 -2.39
C GLN A 36 26.57 -4.03 -0.92
N ARG A 37 25.41 -4.60 -0.58
CA ARG A 37 24.95 -4.86 0.80
C ARG A 37 24.85 -3.57 1.64
N ASP A 38 24.57 -2.45 1.00
CA ASP A 38 24.36 -1.16 1.64
C ASP A 38 22.90 -1.05 2.16
N TRP A 39 22.66 -1.69 3.30
CA TRP A 39 21.35 -1.74 3.94
C TRP A 39 20.92 -0.38 4.51
N THR A 40 21.89 0.41 4.98
CA THR A 40 21.64 1.75 5.50
C THR A 40 21.22 2.69 4.38
N GLY A 41 21.94 2.71 3.26
CA GLY A 41 21.55 3.46 2.07
C GLY A 41 20.22 2.97 1.51
N ALA A 42 19.94 1.66 1.57
CA ALA A 42 18.64 1.14 1.20
C ALA A 42 17.48 1.69 2.06
N GLN A 43 17.67 1.83 3.37
CA GLN A 43 16.67 2.44 4.26
C GLN A 43 16.51 3.95 3.99
N GLN A 44 17.62 4.66 3.78
CA GLN A 44 17.61 6.09 3.43
C GLN A 44 16.89 6.35 2.10
N ASP A 45 17.13 5.54 1.07
CA ASP A 45 16.42 5.63 -0.20
C ASP A 45 14.90 5.40 -0.01
N GLY A 46 14.51 4.52 0.92
CA GLY A 46 13.10 4.32 1.29
C GLY A 46 12.46 5.59 1.84
N LEU A 47 13.14 6.28 2.75
CA LEU A 47 12.69 7.57 3.31
C LEU A 47 12.65 8.68 2.25
N GLU A 48 13.71 8.82 1.45
CA GLU A 48 13.78 9.81 0.36
C GLU A 48 12.58 9.64 -0.58
N ARG A 49 12.30 8.39 -0.99
CA ARG A 49 11.21 8.04 -1.90
C ARG A 49 9.82 8.41 -1.36
N LEU A 50 9.59 8.28 -0.05
CA LEU A 50 8.32 8.67 0.59
C LEU A 50 8.10 10.19 0.56
N ASP A 51 9.17 10.98 0.71
CA ASP A 51 9.07 12.44 0.82
C ASP A 51 8.96 13.15 -0.55
N VAL A 52 9.36 12.49 -1.65
CA VAL A 52 9.31 13.05 -3.03
C VAL A 52 7.93 13.61 -3.36
N TYR A 53 6.88 12.81 -3.15
CA TYR A 53 5.53 13.16 -3.59
C TYR A 53 5.06 14.47 -2.97
N SER A 54 5.15 14.58 -1.63
CA SER A 54 4.76 15.80 -0.92
C SER A 54 5.58 17.00 -1.40
N SER A 55 6.89 16.85 -1.51
CA SER A 55 7.81 17.91 -1.90
C SER A 55 7.50 18.47 -3.29
N VAL A 56 7.20 17.60 -4.26
CA VAL A 56 6.85 18.00 -5.62
C VAL A 56 5.47 18.66 -5.66
N CYS A 57 4.48 18.12 -4.95
CA CYS A 57 3.16 18.74 -4.85
C CYS A 57 3.22 20.13 -4.17
N ASP A 58 4.11 20.36 -3.19
CA ASP A 58 4.18 21.63 -2.46
C ASP A 58 4.72 22.73 -3.37
N ARG A 59 5.83 22.45 -4.07
CA ARG A 59 6.37 23.34 -5.12
C ARG A 59 5.38 23.60 -6.26
N LEU A 60 4.57 22.60 -6.63
CA LEU A 60 3.53 22.79 -7.65
C LEU A 60 2.48 23.81 -7.17
N VAL A 61 2.01 23.71 -5.93
CA VAL A 61 1.01 24.65 -5.38
C VAL A 61 1.56 26.07 -5.36
N GLU A 62 2.81 26.26 -4.94
CA GLU A 62 3.50 27.56 -5.00
C GLU A 62 3.58 28.10 -6.44
N SER A 63 4.00 27.27 -7.40
CA SER A 63 4.09 27.70 -8.81
C SER A 63 2.72 28.01 -9.43
N LEU A 64 1.67 27.28 -9.05
CA LEU A 64 0.31 27.57 -9.49
C LEU A 64 -0.22 28.87 -8.88
N GLN A 65 0.15 29.19 -7.63
CA GLN A 65 -0.18 30.46 -6.98
C GLN A 65 0.44 31.64 -7.73
N GLU A 66 1.70 31.54 -8.14
CA GLU A 66 2.37 32.56 -8.96
C GLU A 66 1.70 32.72 -10.34
N LEU A 67 1.29 31.62 -10.97
CA LEU A 67 0.67 31.65 -12.29
C LEU A 67 -0.75 32.21 -12.26
N MET A 68 -1.54 31.86 -11.24
CA MET A 68 -2.99 32.08 -11.23
C MET A 68 -3.43 33.21 -10.30
N GLY A 69 -2.62 33.61 -9.31
CA GLY A 69 -2.99 34.61 -8.31
C GLY A 69 -4.35 34.28 -7.67
N ASP A 70 -5.24 35.25 -7.65
CA ASP A 70 -6.60 35.13 -7.08
C ASP A 70 -7.47 34.08 -7.79
N HIS A 71 -7.12 33.68 -9.02
CA HIS A 71 -7.85 32.63 -9.73
C HIS A 71 -7.54 31.22 -9.24
N LEU A 72 -6.50 31.02 -8.41
CA LEU A 72 -6.12 29.69 -7.90
C LEU A 72 -7.26 29.05 -7.11
N THR A 73 -7.96 29.83 -6.30
CA THR A 73 -9.05 29.36 -5.44
C THR A 73 -10.42 29.40 -6.13
N SER A 74 -10.46 29.58 -7.46
CA SER A 74 -11.70 29.54 -8.24
C SER A 74 -12.04 28.12 -8.68
N LYS A 75 -13.15 27.57 -8.18
CA LYS A 75 -13.68 26.26 -8.63
C LYS A 75 -13.97 26.23 -10.13
N ASN A 76 -14.38 27.35 -10.72
CA ASN A 76 -14.61 27.45 -12.16
C ASN A 76 -13.32 27.34 -12.97
N SER A 77 -12.20 27.87 -12.46
CA SER A 77 -10.88 27.66 -13.06
C SER A 77 -10.48 26.19 -12.99
N TRP A 78 -10.62 25.55 -11.83
CA TRP A 78 -10.24 24.15 -11.64
C TRP A 78 -11.07 23.18 -12.47
N ARG A 79 -12.36 23.43 -12.68
CA ARG A 79 -13.17 22.65 -13.63
C ARG A 79 -12.56 22.68 -15.04
N GLN A 80 -12.16 23.86 -15.52
CA GLN A 80 -11.55 24.01 -16.85
C GLN A 80 -10.14 23.39 -16.90
N ILE A 81 -9.36 23.51 -15.82
CA ILE A 81 -8.02 22.90 -15.72
C ILE A 81 -8.15 21.39 -15.75
N LYS A 82 -9.11 20.82 -15.01
CA LYS A 82 -9.40 19.38 -15.00
C LYS A 82 -9.73 18.87 -16.40
N ASP A 83 -10.58 19.57 -17.14
CA ASP A 83 -10.94 19.21 -18.51
C ASP A 83 -9.73 19.25 -19.45
N ALA A 84 -8.92 20.30 -19.39
CA ALA A 84 -7.70 20.42 -20.16
C ALA A 84 -6.66 19.35 -19.80
N TYR A 85 -6.50 19.05 -18.51
CA TYR A 85 -5.59 18.03 -18.01
C TYR A 85 -6.03 16.63 -18.45
N ARG A 86 -7.34 16.33 -18.37
CA ARG A 86 -7.89 15.04 -18.81
C ARG A 86 -7.55 14.73 -20.28
N LEU A 87 -7.63 15.74 -21.15
CA LEU A 87 -7.25 15.58 -22.57
C LEU A 87 -5.76 15.29 -22.74
N GLN A 88 -4.89 15.90 -21.92
CA GLN A 88 -3.44 15.63 -21.93
C GLN A 88 -3.08 14.23 -21.45
N LEU A 89 -3.94 13.57 -20.66
CA LEU A 89 -3.71 12.22 -20.14
C LEU A 89 -4.17 11.10 -21.09
N GLU A 90 -4.72 11.42 -22.25
CA GLU A 90 -5.12 10.41 -23.23
C GLU A 90 -3.89 9.61 -23.72
N GLY A 91 -3.99 8.28 -23.71
CA GLY A 91 -2.87 7.39 -24.06
C GLY A 91 -1.73 7.30 -23.04
N ARG A 92 -1.72 8.12 -21.97
CA ARG A 92 -0.64 8.11 -20.97
C ARG A 92 -0.62 6.79 -20.18
N ALA A 93 0.57 6.22 -20.02
CA ALA A 93 0.83 5.21 -19.00
C ALA A 93 0.62 5.79 -17.59
N ASN A 94 0.23 4.97 -16.62
CA ASN A 94 0.00 5.39 -15.24
C ASN A 94 -0.96 6.58 -15.08
N ARG A 95 -1.92 6.75 -15.99
CA ARG A 95 -2.92 7.83 -15.94
C ARG A 95 -3.60 7.92 -14.57
N GLU A 96 -3.86 6.80 -13.92
CA GLU A 96 -4.46 6.76 -12.60
C GLU A 96 -3.60 7.47 -11.55
N LEU A 97 -2.27 7.35 -11.62
CA LEU A 97 -1.35 8.05 -10.73
C LEU A 97 -1.38 9.56 -10.98
N ALA A 98 -1.46 9.97 -12.25
CA ALA A 98 -1.55 11.36 -12.65
C ALA A 98 -2.85 12.02 -12.13
N GLU A 99 -3.98 11.30 -12.22
CA GLU A 99 -5.26 11.74 -11.66
C GLU A 99 -5.20 11.89 -10.12
N THR A 100 -4.52 10.98 -9.43
CA THR A 100 -4.30 11.08 -7.98
C THR A 100 -3.37 12.23 -7.59
N PHE A 101 -2.33 12.47 -8.37
CA PHE A 101 -1.43 13.60 -8.21
C PHE A 101 -2.17 14.93 -8.37
N TYR A 102 -3.01 15.03 -9.40
CA TYR A 102 -3.91 16.16 -9.60
C TYR A 102 -4.83 16.38 -8.39
N ASN A 103 -5.51 15.33 -7.91
CA ASN A 103 -6.41 15.43 -6.76
C ASN A 103 -5.67 15.91 -5.50
N SER A 104 -4.41 15.53 -5.34
CA SER A 104 -3.59 15.95 -4.22
C SER A 104 -3.27 17.45 -4.28
N ALA A 105 -2.96 17.98 -5.46
CA ALA A 105 -2.78 19.42 -5.67
C ALA A 105 -4.08 20.18 -5.39
N THR A 106 -5.22 19.71 -5.92
CA THR A 106 -6.53 20.33 -5.66
C THR A 106 -6.88 20.34 -4.17
N ARG A 107 -6.65 19.22 -3.46
CA ARG A 107 -6.97 19.12 -2.02
C ARG A 107 -6.12 20.04 -1.15
N ARG A 108 -4.85 20.26 -1.50
CA ARG A 108 -3.98 21.23 -0.80
C ARG A 108 -4.46 22.67 -0.94
N ILE A 109 -5.17 23.00 -2.02
CA ILE A 109 -5.66 24.36 -2.29
C ILE A 109 -7.04 24.60 -1.66
N PHE A 110 -7.96 23.64 -1.75
CA PHE A 110 -9.37 23.87 -1.42
C PHE A 110 -9.81 23.41 -0.03
N SER A 111 -8.99 22.65 0.71
CA SER A 111 -9.41 21.98 1.97
C SER A 111 -10.81 21.33 1.83
N THR A 112 -11.05 20.68 0.68
CA THR A 112 -12.39 20.22 0.28
C THR A 112 -12.96 19.26 1.31
N VAL A 113 -14.15 19.58 1.84
CA VAL A 113 -14.95 18.66 2.64
C VAL A 113 -15.60 17.62 1.73
N GLY A 114 -15.31 16.34 1.98
CA GLY A 114 -15.74 15.22 1.17
C GLY A 114 -14.99 15.11 -0.17
N VAL A 115 -15.76 15.08 -1.27
CA VAL A 115 -15.26 15.05 -2.66
C VAL A 115 -16.08 15.99 -3.53
N ASP A 116 -15.43 16.71 -4.46
CA ASP A 116 -16.12 17.53 -5.46
C ASP A 116 -15.82 17.01 -6.88
N PRO A 117 -16.70 16.17 -7.49
CA PRO A 117 -16.49 15.58 -8.81
C PRO A 117 -16.29 16.60 -9.94
N ARG A 118 -16.64 17.87 -9.73
CA ARG A 118 -16.43 18.94 -10.73
C ARG A 118 -14.98 19.35 -10.83
N ILE A 119 -14.21 19.20 -9.75
CA ILE A 119 -12.81 19.61 -9.66
C ILE A 119 -11.87 18.47 -9.28
N GLU A 120 -12.35 17.27 -8.93
CA GLU A 120 -11.52 16.10 -8.60
C GLU A 120 -11.85 14.88 -9.48
N PHE A 121 -10.86 14.03 -9.73
CA PHE A 121 -11.00 12.72 -10.38
C PHE A 121 -11.46 11.64 -9.39
N VAL A 122 -12.77 11.58 -9.14
CA VAL A 122 -13.37 10.66 -8.16
C VAL A 122 -13.48 9.23 -8.71
N ARG A 123 -13.79 9.05 -9.99
CA ARG A 123 -13.92 7.73 -10.64
C ARG A 123 -12.60 7.33 -11.29
N GLY A 124 -12.17 6.08 -11.07
CA GLY A 124 -10.96 5.52 -11.68
C GLY A 124 -11.15 5.04 -13.12
N LYS A 125 -10.04 4.84 -13.82
CA LYS A 125 -9.98 4.31 -15.18
C LYS A 125 -10.27 2.81 -15.22
N GLY A 126 -11.56 2.44 -15.17
CA GLY A 126 -12.03 1.10 -15.54
C GLY A 126 -11.34 -0.07 -14.80
N PRO A 127 -11.39 -1.30 -15.34
CA PRO A 127 -10.71 -2.44 -14.75
C PRO A 127 -9.18 -2.34 -14.92
N LEU A 128 -8.44 -3.02 -14.04
CA LEU A 128 -6.99 -3.19 -14.18
C LEU A 128 -6.64 -3.85 -15.54
N PRO A 129 -5.48 -3.53 -16.13
CA PRO A 129 -5.01 -4.21 -17.34
C PRO A 129 -4.94 -5.73 -17.13
N LYS A 130 -5.28 -6.49 -18.17
CA LYS A 130 -5.19 -7.96 -18.21
C LYS A 130 -4.14 -8.49 -19.19
N ASP A 131 -3.60 -7.60 -20.02
CA ASP A 131 -2.43 -7.89 -20.85
C ASP A 131 -1.17 -7.51 -20.06
N PHE A 132 -0.33 -8.51 -19.81
CA PHE A 132 0.89 -8.39 -19.02
C PHE A 132 2.16 -8.48 -19.87
N SER A 133 2.03 -8.67 -21.20
CA SER A 133 3.15 -8.88 -22.12
C SER A 133 4.23 -7.81 -22.04
N SER A 134 3.85 -6.57 -21.73
CA SER A 134 4.77 -5.44 -21.54
C SER A 134 5.63 -5.50 -20.28
N VAL A 135 5.26 -6.34 -19.29
CA VAL A 135 5.91 -6.43 -17.98
C VAL A 135 6.34 -7.84 -17.59
N THR A 136 6.11 -8.84 -18.44
CA THR A 136 6.42 -10.26 -18.16
C THR A 136 7.30 -10.90 -19.22
N ARG A 137 8.04 -11.94 -18.82
CA ARG A 137 8.73 -12.89 -19.69
C ARG A 137 8.11 -14.28 -19.53
N ARG A 138 7.91 -14.98 -20.65
CA ARG A 138 7.35 -16.33 -20.68
C ARG A 138 8.42 -17.38 -20.93
N TYR A 139 8.33 -18.48 -20.20
CA TYR A 139 9.17 -19.67 -20.29
C TYR A 139 8.26 -20.87 -20.60
N PRO A 140 8.21 -21.30 -21.87
CA PRO A 140 7.18 -22.23 -22.32
C PRO A 140 7.39 -23.65 -21.81
N GLN A 141 6.30 -24.40 -21.67
CA GLN A 141 6.28 -25.79 -21.21
C GLN A 141 7.04 -26.77 -22.12
N SER A 142 7.36 -26.36 -23.37
CA SER A 142 8.15 -27.14 -24.33
C SER A 142 9.62 -27.37 -23.90
N GLU A 143 10.10 -26.62 -22.91
CA GLU A 143 11.44 -26.81 -22.33
C GLU A 143 11.41 -27.74 -21.10
N THR A 144 12.55 -28.28 -20.67
CA THR A 144 12.61 -28.94 -19.35
C THR A 144 12.51 -27.88 -18.24
N LEU A 145 11.98 -28.26 -17.08
CA LEU A 145 11.81 -27.34 -15.96
C LEU A 145 13.16 -26.79 -15.47
N GLU A 146 14.20 -27.62 -15.45
CA GLU A 146 15.58 -27.27 -15.16
C GLU A 146 16.09 -26.18 -16.12
N ARG A 147 15.85 -26.35 -17.43
CA ARG A 147 16.25 -25.36 -18.44
C ARG A 147 15.51 -24.03 -18.23
N ARG A 148 14.21 -24.07 -17.92
CA ARG A 148 13.44 -22.86 -17.58
C ARG A 148 14.00 -22.17 -16.33
N MET A 149 14.25 -22.91 -15.25
CA MET A 149 14.75 -22.32 -14.01
C MET A 149 16.15 -21.72 -14.18
N ARG A 150 17.04 -22.39 -14.92
CA ARG A 150 18.37 -21.84 -15.25
C ARG A 150 18.28 -20.55 -16.04
N ARG A 151 17.33 -20.45 -16.99
CA ARG A 151 17.06 -19.21 -17.73
C ARG A 151 16.49 -18.11 -16.83
N ILE A 152 15.51 -18.42 -15.98
CA ILE A 152 14.93 -17.46 -15.02
C ILE A 152 16.02 -16.87 -14.12
N VAL A 153 16.91 -17.71 -13.59
CA VAL A 153 18.05 -17.28 -12.76
C VAL A 153 19.06 -16.46 -13.55
N ALA A 154 19.30 -16.78 -14.83
CA ALA A 154 20.21 -16.03 -15.70
C ALA A 154 19.63 -14.69 -16.18
N ASP A 155 18.31 -14.62 -16.39
CA ASP A 155 17.60 -13.43 -16.84
C ASP A 155 17.40 -12.41 -15.71
N ALA A 156 17.53 -12.84 -14.45
CA ALA A 156 17.62 -11.95 -13.30
C ALA A 156 18.82 -11.03 -13.53
N SER A 157 18.56 -9.76 -13.87
CA SER A 157 19.55 -8.78 -14.33
C SER A 157 20.45 -8.27 -13.20
N LEU A 158 20.98 -9.19 -12.39
CA LEU A 158 21.82 -8.96 -11.22
C LEU A 158 23.29 -9.18 -11.62
N SER A 159 24.17 -8.29 -11.17
CA SER A 159 25.59 -8.28 -11.55
C SER A 159 26.43 -9.29 -10.77
N LEU A 160 25.85 -9.90 -9.72
CA LEU A 160 26.57 -10.76 -8.78
C LEU A 160 26.69 -12.21 -9.26
N ASN A 161 27.80 -12.84 -8.85
CA ASN A 161 27.98 -14.28 -9.02
C ASN A 161 26.98 -15.05 -8.15
N TRP A 162 26.56 -16.22 -8.64
CA TRP A 162 25.64 -17.10 -7.93
C TRP A 162 26.40 -18.25 -7.30
N ARG A 163 26.14 -18.52 -6.02
CA ARG A 163 26.70 -19.70 -5.34
C ARG A 163 26.09 -20.98 -5.93
N GLY A 164 26.83 -21.72 -6.75
CA GLY A 164 26.30 -22.95 -7.35
C GLY A 164 25.04 -22.73 -8.21
N ARG A 165 25.06 -21.74 -9.11
CA ARG A 165 23.90 -21.31 -9.95
C ARG A 165 23.05 -22.45 -10.50
N THR A 166 23.70 -23.42 -11.14
CA THR A 166 23.03 -24.56 -11.80
C THR A 166 22.35 -25.45 -10.76
N GLN A 167 23.04 -25.76 -9.66
CA GLN A 167 22.53 -26.61 -8.60
C GLN A 167 21.32 -25.98 -7.90
N GLN A 168 21.35 -24.66 -7.66
CA GLN A 168 20.20 -23.93 -7.14
C GLN A 168 19.02 -23.95 -8.10
N ALA A 169 19.25 -23.72 -9.40
CA ALA A 169 18.19 -23.78 -10.41
C ALA A 169 17.54 -25.18 -10.52
N ASP A 170 18.35 -26.23 -10.43
CA ASP A 170 17.87 -27.61 -10.46
C ASP A 170 17.05 -27.94 -9.19
N LEU A 171 17.49 -27.49 -8.01
CA LEU A 171 16.71 -27.61 -6.76
C LEU A 171 15.36 -26.89 -6.86
N LEU A 172 15.31 -25.71 -7.48
CA LEU A 172 14.03 -25.01 -7.71
C LEU A 172 13.10 -25.81 -8.63
N ALA A 173 13.64 -26.43 -9.68
CA ALA A 173 12.87 -27.30 -10.56
C ALA A 173 12.31 -28.51 -9.79
N GLU A 174 13.10 -29.13 -8.92
CA GLU A 174 12.64 -30.22 -8.06
C GLU A 174 11.50 -29.78 -7.14
N ARG A 175 11.60 -28.60 -6.52
CA ARG A 175 10.53 -28.07 -5.64
C ARG A 175 9.24 -27.79 -6.38
N ILE A 176 9.32 -27.19 -7.57
CA ILE A 176 8.15 -26.97 -8.43
C ILE A 176 7.53 -28.31 -8.87
N ARG A 177 8.36 -29.28 -9.25
CA ARG A 177 7.90 -30.63 -9.63
C ARG A 177 7.23 -31.34 -8.47
N ALA A 178 7.79 -31.27 -7.26
CA ALA A 178 7.17 -31.83 -6.06
C ALA A 178 5.78 -31.25 -5.79
N ARG A 179 5.55 -29.97 -6.14
CA ARG A 179 4.27 -29.29 -5.97
C ARG A 179 3.25 -29.58 -7.08
N LEU A 180 3.70 -29.73 -8.32
CA LEU A 180 2.85 -29.87 -9.51
C LEU A 180 2.68 -31.32 -10.00
N GLY A 181 3.56 -32.23 -9.58
CA GLY A 181 3.70 -33.54 -10.21
C GLY A 181 4.07 -33.40 -11.69
N ASN A 182 3.31 -34.08 -12.54
CA ASN A 182 3.48 -34.07 -14.00
C ASN A 182 2.58 -33.04 -14.71
N THR A 183 1.96 -32.12 -13.97
CA THR A 183 1.05 -31.13 -14.56
C THR A 183 1.82 -30.18 -15.46
N PRO A 184 1.48 -30.10 -16.77
CA PRO A 184 2.20 -29.26 -17.71
C PRO A 184 1.78 -27.79 -17.49
N VAL A 185 2.78 -26.94 -17.22
CA VAL A 185 2.59 -25.51 -16.95
C VAL A 185 3.64 -24.66 -17.67
N ASP A 186 3.22 -23.51 -18.16
CA ASP A 186 4.10 -22.41 -18.53
C ASP A 186 4.52 -21.64 -17.26
N ILE A 187 5.70 -21.02 -17.31
CA ILE A 187 6.14 -20.07 -16.28
C ILE A 187 6.13 -18.67 -16.88
N GLU A 188 5.45 -17.74 -16.24
CA GLU A 188 5.43 -16.32 -16.62
C GLU A 188 5.96 -15.49 -15.45
N MET A 189 7.13 -14.89 -15.62
CA MET A 189 7.80 -14.08 -14.60
C MET A 189 7.63 -12.59 -14.91
N LEU A 190 7.42 -11.76 -13.88
CA LEU A 190 7.59 -10.32 -14.03
C LEU A 190 9.05 -10.03 -14.40
N ALA A 191 9.25 -9.10 -15.34
CA ALA A 191 10.55 -8.80 -15.92
C ALA A 191 11.48 -7.99 -14.98
N MET A 192 10.95 -7.52 -13.86
CA MET A 192 11.65 -6.67 -12.89
C MET A 192 11.78 -7.37 -11.54
N THR A 193 12.89 -7.09 -10.85
CA THR A 193 13.16 -7.56 -9.50
C THR A 193 12.51 -6.63 -8.46
N PHE A 194 11.93 -7.24 -7.44
CA PHE A 194 11.32 -6.53 -6.32
C PHE A 194 12.33 -6.48 -5.17
N TYR A 195 12.69 -5.30 -4.68
CA TYR A 195 13.67 -5.18 -3.59
C TYR A 195 13.02 -4.69 -2.31
N ARG A 196 13.32 -5.35 -1.19
CA ARG A 196 12.90 -4.89 0.15
C ARG A 196 13.91 -5.33 1.20
N ASN A 197 14.34 -4.37 2.02
CA ASN A 197 15.35 -4.59 3.05
C ASN A 197 16.58 -5.29 2.45
N LYS A 198 16.90 -6.49 2.93
CA LYS A 198 18.05 -7.31 2.51
C LYS A 198 17.72 -8.35 1.44
N GLY A 199 16.50 -8.34 0.90
CA GLY A 199 16.01 -9.34 -0.04
C GLY A 199 15.67 -8.77 -1.42
N ALA A 200 15.91 -9.58 -2.44
CA ALA A 200 15.45 -9.38 -3.80
C ALA A 200 14.48 -10.50 -4.17
N TYR A 201 13.40 -10.20 -4.88
CA TYR A 201 12.33 -11.16 -5.14
C TYR A 201 11.97 -11.16 -6.62
N LEU A 202 11.99 -12.34 -7.23
CA LEU A 202 11.52 -12.57 -8.59
C LEU A 202 10.13 -13.17 -8.51
N ILE A 203 9.11 -12.46 -8.97
CA ILE A 203 7.70 -12.86 -8.81
C ILE A 203 7.15 -13.27 -10.18
N GLY A 204 6.47 -14.40 -10.24
CA GLY A 204 5.79 -14.89 -11.42
C GLY A 204 4.62 -15.81 -11.08
N ARG A 205 4.15 -16.51 -12.10
CA ARG A 205 3.10 -17.51 -12.00
C ARG A 205 3.40 -18.75 -12.82
N LEU A 206 2.94 -19.87 -12.31
CA LEU A 206 2.83 -21.15 -13.00
C LEU A 206 1.41 -21.23 -13.55
N GLN A 207 1.26 -21.42 -14.86
CA GLN A 207 -0.06 -21.43 -15.51
C GLN A 207 -0.17 -22.57 -16.52
N GLY A 208 -1.20 -23.42 -16.36
CA GLY A 208 -1.47 -24.52 -17.28
C GLY A 208 -2.44 -25.54 -16.68
N ALA A 209 -3.13 -26.30 -17.53
CA ALA A 209 -4.06 -27.37 -17.12
C ALA A 209 -5.08 -26.98 -16.03
N GLY A 210 -5.60 -25.74 -16.07
CA GLY A 210 -6.55 -25.22 -15.06
C GLY A 210 -5.90 -24.79 -13.73
N VAL A 211 -4.58 -24.96 -13.58
CA VAL A 211 -3.80 -24.53 -12.42
C VAL A 211 -3.25 -23.12 -12.66
N THR A 212 -3.34 -22.27 -11.65
CA THR A 212 -2.61 -21.00 -11.56
C THR A 212 -2.05 -20.87 -10.16
N LEU A 213 -0.73 -20.94 -10.02
CA LEU A 213 -0.03 -20.82 -8.75
C LEU A 213 1.01 -19.70 -8.84
N PRO A 214 1.28 -18.98 -7.74
CA PRO A 214 2.42 -18.08 -7.71
C PRO A 214 3.73 -18.88 -7.78
N VAL A 215 4.78 -18.24 -8.28
CA VAL A 215 6.16 -18.68 -8.09
C VAL A 215 7.01 -17.46 -7.73
N VAL A 216 7.58 -17.46 -6.53
CA VAL A 216 8.48 -16.39 -6.09
C VAL A 216 9.82 -16.98 -5.71
N LEU A 217 10.90 -16.43 -6.25
CA LEU A 217 12.26 -16.72 -5.79
C LEU A 217 12.68 -15.62 -4.83
N ALA A 218 12.87 -15.95 -3.55
CA ALA A 218 13.43 -15.05 -2.56
C ALA A 218 14.96 -15.17 -2.60
N LEU A 219 15.62 -14.08 -2.97
CA LEU A 219 17.06 -14.01 -3.15
C LEU A 219 17.68 -13.19 -2.02
N ILE A 220 18.82 -13.67 -1.54
CA ILE A 220 19.68 -12.99 -0.56
C ILE A 220 21.09 -12.87 -1.11
N ASN A 221 21.87 -11.96 -0.52
CA ASN A 221 23.26 -11.70 -0.86
C ASN A 221 24.18 -11.94 0.35
N PRO A 222 24.35 -13.20 0.79
CA PRO A 222 25.38 -13.54 1.77
C PRO A 222 26.75 -13.40 1.11
N ASP A 223 27.66 -12.70 1.78
CA ASP A 223 29.08 -12.65 1.40
C ASP A 223 29.40 -12.14 -0.02
N GLY A 224 28.47 -11.44 -0.68
CA GLY A 224 28.66 -10.95 -2.05
C GLY A 224 28.25 -11.94 -3.14
N GLU A 225 27.58 -13.04 -2.77
CA GLU A 225 27.08 -14.05 -3.71
C GLU A 225 25.56 -14.15 -3.66
N MET A 226 24.94 -14.35 -4.84
CA MET A 226 23.51 -14.60 -4.95
C MET A 226 23.15 -16.01 -4.49
N VAL A 227 22.21 -16.08 -3.57
CA VAL A 227 21.61 -17.32 -3.08
C VAL A 227 20.09 -17.20 -3.10
N VAL A 228 19.42 -18.26 -3.54
CA VAL A 228 17.99 -18.45 -3.37
C VAL A 228 17.74 -19.00 -1.98
N ASP A 229 17.16 -18.18 -1.12
CA ASP A 229 16.83 -18.53 0.26
C ASP A 229 15.58 -19.41 0.32
N ALA A 230 14.58 -19.07 -0.51
CA ALA A 230 13.30 -19.76 -0.53
C ALA A 230 12.61 -19.67 -1.90
N ILE A 231 11.70 -20.61 -2.13
CA ILE A 231 10.70 -20.56 -3.19
C ILE A 231 9.30 -20.53 -2.56
N ILE A 232 8.46 -19.59 -3.00
CA ILE A 232 7.07 -19.48 -2.58
C ILE A 232 6.17 -19.97 -3.71
N LEU A 233 5.31 -20.94 -3.42
CA LEU A 233 4.39 -21.56 -4.37
C LEU A 233 2.91 -21.46 -3.96
N GLU A 234 2.63 -20.83 -2.81
CA GLU A 234 1.28 -20.71 -2.25
C GLU A 234 0.77 -19.26 -2.25
N GLU A 235 -0.53 -19.10 -2.48
CA GLU A 235 -1.21 -17.79 -2.50
C GLU A 235 -1.06 -17.06 -1.15
N ASP A 236 -1.23 -17.78 -0.03
CA ASP A 236 -1.18 -17.20 1.31
C ASP A 236 0.22 -16.67 1.67
N GLU A 237 1.26 -17.37 1.25
CA GLU A 237 2.65 -16.95 1.46
C GLU A 237 2.99 -15.72 0.61
N LEU A 238 2.53 -15.67 -0.66
CA LEU A 238 2.65 -14.48 -1.48
C LEU A 238 1.85 -13.30 -0.88
N SER A 239 0.67 -13.56 -0.32
CA SER A 239 -0.13 -12.54 0.38
C SER A 239 0.62 -11.94 1.56
N LYS A 240 1.28 -12.79 2.38
CA LYS A 240 2.16 -12.38 3.50
C LYS A 240 3.37 -11.57 3.01
N LEU A 241 3.95 -11.95 1.87
CA LEU A 241 5.07 -11.23 1.26
C LEU A 241 4.66 -9.81 0.86
N LEU A 242 3.46 -9.63 0.32
CA LEU A 242 2.89 -8.33 -0.09
C LEU A 242 2.03 -7.69 1.02
N SER A 243 2.22 -8.06 2.29
CA SER A 243 1.43 -7.56 3.42
C SER A 243 1.57 -6.05 3.66
N PHE A 244 0.47 -5.40 4.04
CA PHE A 244 0.42 -4.01 4.51
C PHE A 244 1.28 -3.77 5.75
N ALA A 245 1.67 -4.83 6.47
CA ALA A 245 2.50 -4.70 7.67
C ALA A 245 4.01 -4.59 7.36
N ARG A 246 4.41 -4.68 6.08
CA ARG A 246 5.81 -4.65 5.66
C ARG A 246 6.15 -3.34 4.96
N SER A 247 7.43 -3.01 4.92
CA SER A 247 7.95 -1.92 4.09
C SER A 247 7.63 -2.13 2.61
N TYR A 248 7.53 -1.04 1.86
CA TYR A 248 7.18 -1.07 0.44
C TYR A 248 8.33 -1.66 -0.38
N PHE A 249 7.98 -2.43 -1.41
CA PHE A 249 8.92 -2.86 -2.43
C PHE A 249 9.41 -1.68 -3.26
N ARG A 250 10.66 -1.77 -3.69
CA ARG A 250 11.24 -0.95 -4.75
C ARG A 250 11.28 -1.78 -6.01
N VAL A 251 10.54 -1.32 -7.02
CA VAL A 251 10.32 -2.03 -8.28
C VAL A 251 10.51 -1.05 -9.42
N ALA A 252 11.57 -1.21 -10.19
CA ALA A 252 11.85 -0.34 -11.32
C ALA A 252 10.91 -0.69 -12.49
N THR A 253 9.84 0.08 -12.64
CA THR A 253 8.90 -0.02 -13.77
C THR A 253 8.46 1.38 -14.21
N THR A 254 8.22 1.53 -15.51
CA THR A 254 7.62 2.73 -16.11
C THR A 254 6.11 2.59 -16.28
N ASN A 255 5.55 1.39 -16.11
CA ASN A 255 4.13 1.11 -16.21
C ASN A 255 3.67 0.20 -15.06
N VAL A 256 3.04 0.79 -14.04
CA VAL A 256 2.66 0.08 -12.80
C VAL A 256 1.33 -0.67 -12.95
N GLY A 257 0.42 -0.18 -13.80
CA GLY A 257 -0.91 -0.75 -13.97
C GLY A 257 -0.90 -2.25 -14.31
N PRO A 258 -0.16 -2.71 -15.34
CA PRO A 258 -0.02 -4.13 -15.66
C PRO A 258 0.63 -4.95 -14.54
N VAL A 259 1.58 -4.38 -13.78
CA VAL A 259 2.20 -5.07 -12.63
C VAL A 259 1.15 -5.32 -11.53
N VAL A 260 0.35 -4.30 -11.20
CA VAL A 260 -0.76 -4.44 -10.23
C VAL A 260 -1.81 -5.43 -10.75
N GLY A 261 -2.13 -5.39 -12.05
CA GLY A 261 -3.03 -6.35 -12.69
C GLY A 261 -2.52 -7.80 -12.59
N PHE A 262 -1.22 -8.02 -12.83
CA PHE A 262 -0.58 -9.32 -12.71
C PHE A 262 -0.64 -9.83 -11.27
N LEU A 263 -0.24 -9.01 -10.28
CA LEU A 263 -0.31 -9.37 -8.87
C LEU A 263 -1.75 -9.63 -8.42
N LYS A 264 -2.73 -8.87 -8.91
CA LYS A 264 -4.15 -9.07 -8.63
C LYS A 264 -4.67 -10.39 -9.21
N SER A 265 -4.11 -10.85 -10.32
CA SER A 265 -4.45 -12.17 -10.89
C SER A 265 -3.96 -13.33 -10.03
N LEU A 266 -2.88 -13.13 -9.26
CA LEU A 266 -2.35 -14.09 -8.30
C LEU A 266 -3.01 -13.99 -6.92
N LEU A 267 -3.52 -12.80 -6.56
CA LEU A 267 -4.09 -12.49 -5.25
C LEU A 267 -5.50 -11.89 -5.41
N PRO A 268 -6.49 -12.68 -5.87
CA PRO A 268 -7.82 -12.16 -6.22
C PRO A 268 -8.53 -11.52 -5.03
N LYS A 269 -8.28 -11.97 -3.79
CA LYS A 269 -8.89 -11.42 -2.58
C LYS A 269 -8.18 -10.17 -2.04
N LYS A 270 -6.95 -9.88 -2.47
CA LYS A 270 -6.19 -8.74 -1.93
C LYS A 270 -6.68 -7.42 -2.53
N PRO A 271 -6.99 -6.39 -1.73
CA PRO A 271 -7.47 -5.11 -2.27
C PRO A 271 -6.45 -4.47 -3.22
N VAL A 272 -6.95 -3.80 -4.27
CA VAL A 272 -6.10 -3.11 -5.25
C VAL A 272 -5.26 -2.01 -4.57
N ALA A 273 -5.85 -1.33 -3.58
CA ALA A 273 -5.15 -0.36 -2.75
C ALA A 273 -3.88 -0.94 -2.10
N GLU A 274 -3.97 -2.14 -1.51
CA GLU A 274 -2.83 -2.80 -0.87
C GLU A 274 -1.73 -3.16 -1.87
N LEU A 275 -2.08 -3.48 -3.11
CA LEU A 275 -1.09 -3.76 -4.16
C LEU A 275 -0.31 -2.50 -4.56
N TYR A 276 -0.99 -1.37 -4.78
CA TYR A 276 -0.30 -0.10 -5.05
C TYR A 276 0.58 0.33 -3.86
N ILE A 277 0.08 0.19 -2.63
CA ILE A 277 0.83 0.49 -1.40
C ILE A 277 2.08 -0.39 -1.33
N SER A 278 1.95 -1.70 -1.59
CA SER A 278 3.08 -2.63 -1.54
C SER A 278 4.20 -2.27 -2.52
N LEU A 279 3.89 -1.57 -3.61
CA LEU A 279 4.84 -1.09 -4.62
C LEU A 279 5.40 0.32 -4.32
N GLY A 280 4.95 0.95 -3.23
CA GLY A 280 5.38 2.29 -2.80
C GLY A 280 4.55 3.44 -3.35
N TYR A 281 3.38 3.17 -3.94
CA TYR A 281 2.43 4.19 -4.41
C TYR A 281 1.33 4.40 -3.35
N ASP A 282 1.71 4.87 -2.16
CA ASP A 282 0.81 5.06 -1.00
C ASP A 282 -0.36 6.00 -1.32
N LYS A 283 -0.12 7.10 -2.04
CA LYS A 283 -1.17 8.07 -2.42
C LYS A 283 -2.17 7.49 -3.40
N GLN A 284 -1.72 6.65 -4.34
CA GLN A 284 -2.63 5.89 -5.21
C GLN A 284 -3.41 4.87 -4.38
N GLY A 285 -2.74 4.17 -3.48
CA GLY A 285 -3.34 3.26 -2.51
C GLY A 285 -4.49 3.91 -1.75
N LYS A 286 -4.27 5.11 -1.20
CA LYS A 286 -5.27 5.91 -0.51
C LYS A 286 -6.46 6.24 -1.41
N THR A 287 -6.20 6.61 -2.67
CA THR A 287 -7.25 6.91 -3.66
C THR A 287 -8.09 5.68 -4.00
N GLU A 288 -7.44 4.53 -4.22
CA GLU A 288 -8.14 3.26 -4.48
C GLU A 288 -8.90 2.76 -3.24
N LEU A 289 -8.35 2.93 -2.04
CA LEU A 289 -9.02 2.60 -0.78
C LEU A 289 -10.31 3.42 -0.62
N PHE A 290 -10.25 4.72 -0.90
CA PHE A 290 -11.43 5.58 -0.85
C PHE A 290 -12.47 5.18 -1.90
N ARG A 291 -12.04 4.87 -3.13
CA ARG A 291 -12.94 4.40 -4.21
C ARG A 291 -13.63 3.08 -3.86
N ASP A 292 -12.89 2.14 -3.29
CA ASP A 292 -13.42 0.86 -2.83
C ASP A 292 -14.42 1.06 -1.68
N PHE A 293 -14.06 1.90 -0.70
CA PHE A 293 -14.91 2.26 0.42
C PHE A 293 -16.23 2.91 -0.02
N VAL A 294 -16.20 3.89 -0.93
CA VAL A 294 -17.43 4.52 -1.46
C VAL A 294 -18.31 3.49 -2.19
N ARG A 295 -17.70 2.57 -2.93
CA ARG A 295 -18.42 1.48 -3.60
C ARG A 295 -19.04 0.49 -2.61
N HIS A 296 -18.36 0.23 -1.49
CA HIS A 296 -18.89 -0.58 -0.40
C HIS A 296 -20.12 0.07 0.22
N LEU A 297 -20.03 1.37 0.56
CA LEU A 297 -21.16 2.12 1.11
C LEU A 297 -22.36 2.12 0.16
N SER A 298 -22.15 2.23 -1.16
CA SER A 298 -23.26 2.25 -2.12
C SER A 298 -23.93 0.88 -2.33
N ARG A 299 -23.38 -0.19 -1.78
CA ARG A 299 -23.84 -1.58 -1.95
C ARG A 299 -24.19 -2.27 -0.63
N SER A 300 -24.11 -1.54 0.48
CA SER A 300 -24.38 -2.04 1.82
C SER A 300 -25.17 -1.01 2.61
N ASP A 301 -26.04 -1.50 3.48
CA ASP A 301 -26.73 -0.69 4.48
C ASP A 301 -25.97 -0.68 5.82
N ASP A 302 -24.70 -1.10 5.81
CA ASP A 302 -23.85 -1.15 6.99
C ASP A 302 -23.80 0.22 7.69
N ARG A 303 -23.98 0.20 9.00
CA ARG A 303 -23.73 1.34 9.87
C ARG A 303 -22.35 1.21 10.53
N PHE A 304 -21.71 2.34 10.74
CA PHE A 304 -20.53 2.43 11.56
C PHE A 304 -20.88 2.03 12.99
N VAL A 305 -20.12 1.08 13.51
CA VAL A 305 -20.22 0.55 14.86
C VAL A 305 -18.88 0.68 15.58
N VAL A 306 -18.90 0.74 16.90
CA VAL A 306 -17.67 0.64 17.70
C VAL A 306 -16.94 -0.65 17.33
N ALA A 307 -15.64 -0.57 17.11
CA ALA A 307 -14.85 -1.73 16.77
C ALA A 307 -14.82 -2.70 17.97
N ARG A 308 -14.86 -4.00 17.67
CA ARG A 308 -14.82 -5.04 18.68
C ARG A 308 -13.50 -4.98 19.46
N GLY A 309 -13.58 -5.06 20.79
CA GLY A 309 -12.42 -4.99 21.69
C GLY A 309 -12.64 -4.06 22.86
N GLU A 310 -11.62 -3.92 23.70
CA GLU A 310 -11.62 -2.93 24.77
C GLU A 310 -11.50 -1.50 24.23
N ARG A 311 -12.19 -0.56 24.87
CA ARG A 311 -12.12 0.86 24.48
C ARG A 311 -10.73 1.43 24.75
N GLY A 312 -10.12 2.02 23.72
CA GLY A 312 -8.83 2.69 23.82
C GLY A 312 -8.91 3.97 24.65
N MET A 313 -7.84 4.26 25.40
CA MET A 313 -7.73 5.50 26.20
C MET A 313 -7.42 6.75 25.34
N VAL A 314 -6.88 6.54 24.14
CA VAL A 314 -6.37 7.62 23.25
C VAL A 314 -7.16 7.71 21.94
N MET A 315 -7.55 6.56 21.38
CA MET A 315 -8.26 6.49 20.11
C MET A 315 -9.71 6.06 20.31
N ALA A 316 -10.64 6.71 19.63
CA ALA A 316 -11.95 6.15 19.32
C ALA A 316 -11.84 5.31 18.05
N VAL A 317 -12.25 4.04 18.11
CA VAL A 317 -12.07 3.08 17.00
C VAL A 317 -13.41 2.50 16.61
N PHE A 318 -13.73 2.58 15.32
CA PHE A 318 -15.00 2.12 14.76
C PHE A 318 -14.81 1.52 13.36
N THR A 319 -15.80 0.80 12.86
CA THR A 319 -15.71 0.03 11.61
C THR A 319 -17.09 -0.17 11.00
N LEU A 320 -17.14 -0.68 9.77
CA LEU A 320 -18.36 -1.26 9.20
C LEU A 320 -18.27 -2.79 9.34
N PRO A 321 -19.34 -3.48 9.77
CA PRO A 321 -19.31 -4.93 9.98
C PRO A 321 -18.74 -5.72 8.80
N SER A 322 -19.15 -5.40 7.57
CA SER A 322 -18.73 -6.13 6.36
C SER A 322 -17.52 -5.53 5.63
N TYR A 323 -16.84 -4.54 6.22
CA TYR A 323 -15.64 -3.91 5.63
C TYR A 323 -14.38 -4.18 6.45
N ASP A 324 -13.27 -4.53 5.78
CA ASP A 324 -12.03 -4.97 6.42
C ASP A 324 -11.11 -3.83 6.89
N VAL A 325 -11.68 -2.69 7.29
CA VAL A 325 -10.96 -1.49 7.72
C VAL A 325 -11.55 -0.95 9.01
N VAL A 326 -10.67 -0.49 9.90
CA VAL A 326 -11.05 0.30 11.07
C VAL A 326 -10.71 1.77 10.85
N PHE A 327 -11.56 2.63 11.39
CA PHE A 327 -11.35 4.06 11.47
C PHE A 327 -10.93 4.40 12.89
N LYS A 328 -9.90 5.23 13.02
CA LYS A 328 -9.34 5.65 14.30
C LYS A 328 -9.29 7.16 14.38
N MET A 329 -9.98 7.72 15.36
CA MET A 329 -9.95 9.15 15.66
C MET A 329 -9.25 9.37 16.99
N ILE A 330 -8.35 10.36 17.03
CA ILE A 330 -7.70 10.76 18.28
C ILE A 330 -8.72 11.52 19.13
N LYS A 331 -8.93 11.09 20.38
CA LYS A 331 -9.83 11.75 21.34
C LYS A 331 -9.30 13.15 21.72
N ASP A 332 -10.19 14.03 22.15
CA ASP A 332 -9.83 15.39 22.59
C ASP A 332 -9.19 15.38 23.97
N ARG A 333 -9.61 14.43 24.83
CA ARG A 333 -9.07 14.21 26.17
C ARG A 333 -8.73 12.75 26.36
N PHE A 334 -7.53 12.47 26.88
CA PHE A 334 -7.08 11.11 27.13
C PHE A 334 -7.34 10.69 28.58
N ALA A 335 -7.73 9.44 28.77
CA ALA A 335 -7.94 8.90 30.11
C ALA A 335 -6.61 8.76 30.88
N TYR A 336 -6.65 8.99 32.19
CA TYR A 336 -5.53 8.68 33.08
C TYR A 336 -5.14 7.20 32.94
N PRO A 337 -3.84 6.84 32.93
CA PRO A 337 -2.65 7.65 33.24
C PRO A 337 -1.97 8.31 32.03
N LYS A 338 -2.62 8.40 30.87
CA LYS A 338 -1.95 8.88 29.64
C LYS A 338 -1.62 10.37 29.72
N ARG A 339 -0.32 10.70 29.70
CA ARG A 339 0.22 12.07 29.71
C ARG A 339 0.67 12.57 28.33
N THR A 340 0.16 11.97 27.26
CA THR A 340 0.56 12.30 25.88
C THR A 340 -0.33 13.39 25.29
N THR A 341 0.07 13.98 24.16
CA THR A 341 -0.72 14.99 23.43
C THR A 341 -1.18 14.47 22.07
N ARG A 342 -2.21 15.09 21.49
CA ARG A 342 -2.64 14.79 20.10
C ARG A 342 -1.46 14.87 19.12
N ARG A 343 -0.62 15.90 19.26
CA ARG A 343 0.58 16.10 18.44
C ARG A 343 1.57 14.94 18.55
N GLU A 344 1.84 14.46 19.76
CA GLU A 344 2.71 13.30 19.99
C GLU A 344 2.13 12.01 19.41
N VAL A 345 0.82 11.82 19.50
CA VAL A 345 0.14 10.66 18.86
C VAL A 345 0.34 10.71 17.34
N MET A 346 0.11 11.86 16.70
CA MET A 346 0.34 12.04 15.27
C MET A 346 1.82 11.83 14.89
N GLN A 347 2.76 12.29 15.72
CA GLN A 347 4.19 12.05 15.53
C GLN A 347 4.53 10.55 15.57
N LYS A 348 3.90 9.76 16.46
CA LYS A 348 4.07 8.30 16.49
C LYS A 348 3.53 7.63 15.24
N TYR A 349 2.35 8.04 14.75
CA TYR A 349 1.83 7.56 13.47
C TYR A 349 2.79 7.87 12.31
N ARG A 350 3.34 9.09 12.27
CA ARG A 350 4.34 9.48 11.26
C ARG A 350 5.65 8.69 11.38
N LEU A 351 6.09 8.40 12.61
CA LEU A 351 7.25 7.55 12.86
C LEU A 351 7.03 6.15 12.27
N VAL A 352 5.91 5.50 12.59
CA VAL A 352 5.57 4.16 12.07
C VAL A 352 5.48 4.15 10.55
N PHE A 353 4.90 5.19 9.94
CA PHE A 353 4.83 5.32 8.49
C PHE A 353 6.21 5.40 7.82
N LYS A 354 7.18 6.04 8.47
CA LYS A 354 8.56 6.21 7.97
C LYS A 354 9.51 5.07 8.37
N HIS A 355 9.14 4.24 9.34
CA HIS A 355 10.02 3.19 9.85
C HIS A 355 9.85 1.88 9.07
N ASP A 356 10.87 1.02 9.06
CA ASP A 356 10.68 -0.37 8.67
C ASP A 356 9.71 -1.06 9.64
N ARG A 357 8.56 -1.45 9.12
CA ARG A 357 7.48 -2.07 9.90
C ARG A 357 7.73 -3.55 10.20
N VAL A 358 8.74 -4.16 9.55
CA VAL A 358 9.18 -5.56 9.71
C VAL A 358 8.09 -6.64 9.62
N GLY A 359 6.88 -6.31 9.15
CA GLY A 359 5.74 -7.23 9.14
C GLY A 359 4.92 -7.22 10.44
N ARG A 360 5.26 -6.33 11.39
CA ARG A 360 4.69 -6.30 12.75
C ARG A 360 3.92 -5.03 13.09
N LEU A 361 4.02 -3.98 12.28
CA LEU A 361 3.22 -2.76 12.42
C LEU A 361 2.29 -2.59 11.22
N VAL A 362 1.02 -2.29 11.49
CA VAL A 362 0.01 -2.05 10.46
C VAL A 362 0.23 -0.67 9.82
N ASP A 363 0.22 -0.60 8.49
CA ASP A 363 0.22 0.68 7.79
C ASP A 363 -1.09 1.45 8.05
N ALA A 364 -0.97 2.75 8.28
CA ALA A 364 -2.08 3.64 8.58
C ALA A 364 -2.20 4.71 7.50
N GLN A 365 -3.41 4.84 6.94
CA GLN A 365 -3.72 5.84 5.94
C GLN A 365 -4.47 7.00 6.60
N GLU A 366 -3.85 8.17 6.62
CA GLU A 366 -4.41 9.41 7.16
C GLU A 366 -5.41 10.02 6.18
N PHE A 367 -6.60 10.39 6.66
CA PHE A 367 -7.63 11.07 5.90
C PHE A 367 -8.10 12.33 6.63
N GLU A 368 -8.47 13.33 5.83
CA GLU A 368 -8.99 14.61 6.30
C GLU A 368 -10.31 14.91 5.62
N HIS A 369 -11.21 15.53 6.38
CA HIS A 369 -12.52 15.99 5.94
C HIS A 369 -13.35 14.92 5.20
N LEU A 370 -13.43 13.71 5.75
CA LEU A 370 -14.31 12.67 5.22
C LEU A 370 -15.76 12.98 5.58
N THR A 371 -16.68 12.89 4.61
CA THR A 371 -18.10 13.17 4.83
C THR A 371 -18.95 11.96 4.52
N PHE A 372 -19.90 11.70 5.40
CA PHE A 372 -20.82 10.56 5.35
C PHE A 372 -22.23 10.99 5.70
N SER A 373 -23.21 10.20 5.28
CA SER A 373 -24.59 10.38 5.74
C SER A 373 -24.72 9.94 7.19
N ARG A 374 -25.51 10.69 7.99
CA ARG A 374 -25.70 10.48 9.42
C ARG A 374 -26.35 9.14 9.74
N ASP A 375 -27.26 8.67 8.89
CA ASP A 375 -27.93 7.37 8.99
C ASP A 375 -26.97 6.17 8.85
N ARG A 376 -25.74 6.41 8.39
CA ARG A 376 -24.64 5.43 8.35
C ARG A 376 -23.93 5.27 9.67
N PHE A 377 -24.36 5.92 10.76
CA PHE A 377 -23.78 5.72 12.08
C PHE A 377 -24.81 5.12 13.02
N GLU A 378 -24.39 4.14 13.83
CA GLU A 378 -25.17 3.78 15.00
C GLU A 378 -25.29 5.00 15.92
N PRO A 379 -26.50 5.35 16.43
CA PRO A 379 -26.69 6.55 17.25
C PRO A 379 -25.75 6.60 18.46
N ALA A 380 -25.55 5.47 19.15
CA ALA A 380 -24.67 5.37 20.30
C ALA A 380 -23.19 5.61 19.94
N LEU A 381 -22.74 5.20 18.75
CA LEU A 381 -21.39 5.51 18.29
C LEU A 381 -21.26 7.01 18.02
N LEU A 382 -22.22 7.62 17.31
CA LEU A 382 -22.15 9.03 16.97
C LEU A 382 -22.13 9.91 18.23
N GLU A 383 -22.95 9.58 19.22
CA GLU A 383 -22.96 10.25 20.52
C GLU A 383 -21.61 10.12 21.24
N GLU A 384 -21.01 8.93 21.26
CA GLU A 384 -19.68 8.73 21.83
C GLU A 384 -18.59 9.54 21.10
N LEU A 385 -18.62 9.58 19.77
CA LEU A 385 -17.66 10.35 18.98
C LEU A 385 -17.80 11.85 19.24
N LEU A 386 -19.02 12.37 19.30
CA LEU A 386 -19.29 13.77 19.64
C LEU A 386 -18.87 14.12 21.06
N ALA A 387 -18.98 13.19 22.02
CA ALA A 387 -18.56 13.41 23.39
C ALA A 387 -17.04 13.36 23.57
N THR A 388 -16.34 12.54 22.79
CA THR A 388 -14.92 12.22 23.03
C THR A 388 -13.94 12.80 22.01
N ALA A 389 -14.40 13.22 20.83
CA ALA A 389 -13.59 13.72 19.72
C ALA A 389 -14.23 14.92 19.00
N ALA A 390 -15.01 15.73 19.72
CA ALA A 390 -15.75 16.90 19.24
C ALA A 390 -14.93 17.88 18.39
N GLN A 391 -13.62 18.01 18.64
CA GLN A 391 -12.75 18.89 17.83
C GLN A 391 -12.53 18.37 16.42
N THR A 392 -12.84 17.10 16.15
CA THR A 392 -12.53 16.43 14.87
C THR A 392 -13.71 15.71 14.25
N ILE A 393 -14.92 15.89 14.79
CA ILE A 393 -16.18 15.46 14.18
C ILE A 393 -17.19 16.60 14.19
N GLU A 394 -17.92 16.77 13.10
CA GLU A 394 -18.98 17.76 12.97
C GLU A 394 -20.24 17.12 12.38
N VAL A 395 -21.41 17.46 12.90
CA VAL A 395 -22.71 17.08 12.31
C VAL A 395 -23.41 18.34 11.80
N LYS A 396 -23.74 18.36 10.51
CA LYS A 396 -24.52 19.42 9.85
C LYS A 396 -25.68 18.81 9.09
N GLY A 397 -26.90 18.97 9.62
CA GLY A 397 -28.09 18.31 9.08
C GLY A 397 -27.91 16.78 9.08
N ASP A 398 -28.03 16.19 7.90
CA ASP A 398 -27.89 14.74 7.69
C ASP A 398 -26.46 14.31 7.35
N LEU A 399 -25.47 15.19 7.46
CA LEU A 399 -24.08 14.88 7.16
C LEU A 399 -23.21 14.88 8.41
N VAL A 400 -22.35 13.87 8.51
CA VAL A 400 -21.28 13.75 9.50
C VAL A 400 -19.95 13.94 8.79
N THR A 401 -19.13 14.90 9.25
CA THR A 401 -17.80 15.17 8.74
C THR A 401 -16.75 14.80 9.78
N LEU A 402 -15.82 13.93 9.42
CA LEU A 402 -14.62 13.63 10.19
C LEU A 402 -13.49 14.53 9.68
N HIS A 403 -13.06 15.51 10.47
CA HIS A 403 -11.98 16.42 10.09
C HIS A 403 -10.64 15.70 10.00
N HIS A 404 -10.42 14.68 10.83
CA HIS A 404 -9.19 13.89 10.83
C HIS A 404 -9.46 12.46 11.32
N ALA A 405 -9.00 11.46 10.56
CA ALA A 405 -9.06 10.06 10.93
C ALA A 405 -7.92 9.27 10.30
N TYR A 406 -7.44 8.25 11.00
CA TYR A 406 -6.62 7.19 10.40
C TYR A 406 -7.50 6.01 10.00
N THR A 407 -7.11 5.33 8.93
CA THR A 407 -7.67 4.04 8.57
C THR A 407 -6.58 2.99 8.57
N GLU A 408 -6.91 1.81 9.08
CA GLU A 408 -5.99 0.67 9.16
C GLU A 408 -6.73 -0.62 8.79
N ARG A 409 -5.98 -1.64 8.38
CA ARG A 409 -6.56 -2.97 8.18
C ARG A 409 -7.21 -3.45 9.49
N ARG A 410 -8.44 -3.95 9.41
CA ARG A 410 -9.11 -4.57 10.56
C ARG A 410 -8.45 -5.91 10.88
N LEU A 411 -8.02 -6.05 12.14
CA LEU A 411 -7.48 -7.27 12.72
C LEU A 411 -8.37 -7.73 13.87
N THR A 412 -8.30 -9.01 14.22
CA THR A 412 -8.95 -9.52 15.44
C THR A 412 -8.03 -9.22 16.62
N PRO A 413 -8.47 -8.48 17.66
CA PRO A 413 -7.63 -8.24 18.84
C PRO A 413 -7.16 -9.56 19.46
N LEU A 414 -5.91 -9.64 19.88
CA LEU A 414 -5.30 -10.90 20.33
C LEU A 414 -5.97 -11.43 21.61
N ASP A 415 -6.35 -10.57 22.55
CA ASP A 415 -7.08 -10.95 23.77
C ASP A 415 -8.44 -11.61 23.46
N ILE A 416 -9.08 -11.18 22.38
CA ILE A 416 -10.31 -11.75 21.86
C ILE A 416 -10.01 -13.09 21.18
N TYR A 417 -9.01 -13.11 20.31
CA TYR A 417 -8.64 -14.28 19.52
C TYR A 417 -8.33 -15.47 20.43
N LEU A 418 -7.57 -15.25 21.51
CA LEU A 418 -7.22 -16.29 22.47
C LEU A 418 -8.41 -16.82 23.28
N ARG A 419 -9.45 -16.01 23.47
CA ARG A 419 -10.69 -16.44 24.16
C ARG A 419 -11.60 -17.27 23.26
N GLU A 420 -11.59 -17.03 21.95
CA GLU A 420 -12.50 -17.66 21.00
C GLU A 420 -11.92 -18.89 20.30
N ASN A 421 -10.60 -19.07 20.32
CA ASN A 421 -9.94 -20.15 19.60
C ASN A 421 -9.47 -21.27 20.56
N PRO A 422 -9.52 -22.54 20.11
CA PRO A 422 -8.98 -23.66 20.88
C PRO A 422 -7.49 -23.49 21.21
N THR A 423 -7.06 -24.09 22.32
CA THR A 423 -5.68 -23.98 22.86
C THR A 423 -4.56 -24.24 21.83
N PRO A 424 -4.63 -25.24 20.93
CA PRO A 424 -3.57 -25.46 19.95
C PRO A 424 -3.36 -24.26 19.02
N ILE A 425 -4.45 -23.66 18.53
CA ILE A 425 -4.42 -22.49 17.64
C ILE A 425 -4.01 -21.23 18.42
N ALA A 426 -4.56 -21.06 19.63
CA ALA A 426 -4.21 -19.95 20.51
C ALA A 426 -2.72 -19.95 20.89
N ARG A 427 -2.11 -21.13 21.06
CA ARG A 427 -0.68 -21.28 21.37
C ARG A 427 0.20 -20.70 20.26
N GLU A 428 -0.11 -20.98 19.00
CA GLU A 428 0.64 -20.42 17.86
C GLU A 428 0.55 -18.89 17.83
N ALA A 429 -0.63 -18.31 18.11
CA ALA A 429 -0.79 -16.86 18.20
C ALA A 429 0.03 -16.23 19.35
N VAL A 430 0.16 -16.91 20.49
CA VAL A 430 1.02 -16.45 21.60
C VAL A 430 2.50 -16.52 21.24
N LEU A 431 2.94 -17.58 20.55
CA LEU A 431 4.31 -17.68 20.06
C LEU A 431 4.63 -16.57 19.06
N ASP A 432 3.71 -16.31 18.11
CA ASP A 432 3.89 -15.23 17.15
C ASP A 432 3.84 -13.84 17.80
N TYR A 433 3.05 -13.65 18.86
CA TYR A 433 3.10 -12.45 19.69
C TYR A 433 4.49 -12.24 20.31
N GLY A 434 5.10 -13.28 20.86
CA GLY A 434 6.48 -13.23 21.37
C GLY A 434 7.49 -12.87 20.28
N ASN A 435 7.36 -13.47 19.10
CA ASN A 435 8.20 -13.14 17.93
C ASN A 435 7.98 -11.69 17.48
N CYS A 436 6.74 -11.20 17.47
CA CYS A 436 6.40 -9.82 17.14
C CYS A 436 7.14 -8.82 18.03
N VAL A 437 7.09 -9.01 19.35
CA VAL A 437 7.83 -8.15 20.31
C VAL A 437 9.33 -8.19 20.05
N ARG A 438 9.90 -9.39 19.85
CA ARG A 438 11.33 -9.55 19.55
C ARG A 438 11.74 -8.84 18.27
N GLU A 439 10.97 -9.01 17.19
CA GLU A 439 11.28 -8.44 15.88
C GLU A 439 11.12 -6.91 15.86
N LEU A 440 10.14 -6.36 16.57
CA LEU A 440 10.03 -4.91 16.77
C LEU A 440 11.25 -4.36 17.52
N ALA A 441 11.70 -5.04 18.58
CA ALA A 441 12.89 -4.62 19.32
C ALA A 441 14.16 -4.67 18.46
N LEU A 442 14.34 -5.72 17.65
CA LEU A 442 15.44 -5.82 16.68
C LEU A 442 15.40 -4.73 15.61
N ALA A 443 14.20 -4.22 15.30
CA ALA A 443 14.01 -3.07 14.43
C ALA A 443 14.17 -1.72 15.15
N GLY A 444 14.56 -1.69 16.43
CA GLY A 444 14.70 -0.44 17.19
C GLY A 444 13.37 0.16 17.67
N ILE A 445 12.28 -0.61 17.67
CA ILE A 445 10.96 -0.19 18.13
C ILE A 445 10.62 -0.89 19.44
N PHE A 446 10.43 -0.10 20.50
CA PHE A 446 9.86 -0.59 21.76
C PHE A 446 8.34 -0.32 21.79
N PRO A 447 7.46 -1.34 21.88
CA PRO A 447 6.01 -1.15 21.81
C PRO A 447 5.39 -0.35 22.97
N GLY A 448 6.09 -0.26 24.11
CA GLY A 448 5.55 0.35 25.33
C GLY A 448 4.53 -0.57 26.00
N ASP A 449 3.24 -0.37 25.71
CA ASP A 449 2.13 -1.11 26.32
C ASP A 449 1.95 -2.48 25.65
N MET A 450 2.61 -3.50 26.20
CA MET A 450 2.58 -4.89 25.71
C MET A 450 1.32 -5.68 26.14
N PHE A 451 0.17 -5.00 26.28
CA PHE A 451 -1.10 -5.68 26.55
C PHE A 451 -1.63 -6.33 25.27
N LEU A 452 -2.18 -7.55 25.39
CA LEU A 452 -2.67 -8.34 24.25
C LEU A 452 -3.71 -7.59 23.39
N LYS A 453 -4.55 -6.75 24.01
CA LYS A 453 -5.53 -5.89 23.32
C LYS A 453 -4.93 -4.90 22.30
N ASN A 454 -3.64 -4.59 22.42
CA ASN A 454 -2.94 -3.68 21.49
C ASN A 454 -2.36 -4.41 20.28
N PHE A 455 -2.45 -5.74 20.25
CA PHE A 455 -1.96 -6.58 19.16
C PHE A 455 -3.15 -7.21 18.42
N GLY A 456 -3.01 -7.38 17.11
CA GLY A 456 -4.05 -7.93 16.26
C GLY A 456 -3.56 -9.16 15.50
N VAL A 457 -4.45 -10.12 15.31
CA VAL A 457 -4.24 -11.34 14.53
C VAL A 457 -4.79 -11.15 13.12
N THR A 458 -4.00 -11.50 12.11
CA THR A 458 -4.40 -11.44 10.69
C THR A 458 -5.22 -12.67 10.29
N ARG A 459 -5.63 -12.75 9.02
CA ARG A 459 -6.30 -13.95 8.49
C ARG A 459 -5.38 -15.15 8.29
N HIS A 460 -4.06 -14.93 8.23
CA HIS A 460 -3.08 -15.95 7.85
C HIS A 460 -2.10 -16.29 8.98
#